data_AF-A0A804UN33-F1
#
_entry.id   AF-A0A804UN33-F1
#
_cell.length_a   1.000
_cell.length_b   1.000
_cell.length_c   1.000
_cell.angle_alpha   90.00
_cell.angle_beta   90.00
_cell.angle_gamma   90.00
#
_symmetry.space_group_name_H-M   'P 1'
#
loop_
_entity.id
_entity.type
_entity.pdbx_description
1 polymer ?
#
loop_
_entity_poly.entity_id
_entity_poly.type
_entity_poly.pdbx_seq_one_letter_code
_entity_poly.pdbx_strand_id
1 'polypeptide(L)'
;PFDERYEQEASRKLVFSELYEASKQTKNPWVFEPEYPGKSRIFDGRTGDPFEQPVLIGKSYILKLIHQVDEKIHGRSTGPYSLVTQQPVRGRAKQGGQRIGEMEVWALEGFGVAHI
;
A
#
# COMPACT_ATOMS: atom_id res chain seq x y z
N PRO A 1 -7.20 -20.13 14.99
CA PRO A 1 -6.64 -21.49 14.94
C PRO A 1 -6.57 -21.97 13.50
N PHE A 2 -5.38 -22.33 13.02
CA PHE A 2 -5.19 -22.74 11.64
C PHE A 2 -5.95 -24.03 11.30
N ASP A 3 -6.24 -24.17 10.02
CA ASP A 3 -6.86 -25.32 9.36
C ASP A 3 -6.13 -26.65 9.64
N GLU A 4 -4.87 -26.57 10.03
CA GLU A 4 -3.99 -27.67 10.47
C GLU A 4 -4.54 -28.51 11.64
N ARG A 5 -5.47 -27.97 12.44
CA ARG A 5 -6.10 -28.75 13.55
C ARG A 5 -7.02 -29.86 13.07
N TYR A 6 -7.49 -29.79 11.83
CA TYR A 6 -8.41 -30.79 11.26
C TYR A 6 -7.63 -31.80 10.43
N GLU A 7 -6.81 -31.33 9.49
CA GLU A 7 -5.91 -32.15 8.69
C GLU A 7 -4.70 -31.31 8.23
N GLN A 8 -3.60 -31.98 7.85
CA GLN A 8 -2.51 -31.32 7.14
C GLN A 8 -3.01 -30.75 5.80
N GLU A 9 -2.73 -29.47 5.56
CA GLU A 9 -3.07 -28.72 4.34
C GLU A 9 -4.57 -28.73 3.97
N ALA A 10 -5.48 -28.75 4.97
CA ALA A 10 -6.92 -28.80 4.73
C ALA A 10 -7.44 -27.66 3.85
N SER A 11 -6.94 -26.43 4.05
CA SER A 11 -7.31 -25.28 3.20
C SER A 11 -6.87 -25.48 1.75
N ARG A 12 -5.67 -26.01 1.52
CA ARG A 12 -5.14 -26.27 0.18
C ARG A 12 -6.02 -27.27 -0.56
N LYS A 13 -6.40 -28.38 0.09
CA LYS A 13 -7.29 -29.39 -0.51
C LYS A 13 -8.62 -28.77 -0.94
N LEU A 14 -9.24 -28.00 -0.04
CA LEU A 14 -10.51 -27.31 -0.31
C LEU A 14 -10.37 -26.31 -1.47
N VAL A 15 -9.35 -25.47 -1.45
CA VAL A 15 -9.12 -24.47 -2.50
C VAL A 15 -8.85 -25.16 -3.84
N PHE A 16 -8.05 -26.24 -3.86
CA PHE A 16 -7.76 -26.97 -5.09
C PHE A 16 -9.01 -27.63 -5.67
N SER A 17 -9.87 -28.25 -4.83
CA SER A 17 -11.13 -28.83 -5.30
C SER A 17 -12.08 -27.78 -5.87
N GLU A 18 -12.21 -26.63 -5.21
CA GLU A 18 -13.05 -25.53 -5.68
C GLU A 18 -12.53 -24.92 -6.99
N LEU A 19 -11.21 -24.73 -7.12
CA LEU A 19 -10.61 -24.22 -8.35
C LEU A 19 -10.75 -25.20 -9.51
N TYR A 20 -10.65 -26.50 -9.24
CA TYR A 20 -10.86 -27.54 -10.24
C TYR A 20 -12.32 -27.57 -10.72
N GLU A 21 -13.28 -27.50 -9.81
CA GLU A 21 -14.71 -27.41 -10.17
C GLU A 21 -15.02 -26.10 -10.91
N ALA A 22 -14.44 -24.98 -10.49
CA ALA A 22 -14.58 -23.70 -11.19
C ALA A 22 -13.99 -23.73 -12.60
N SER A 23 -12.84 -24.39 -12.79
CA SER A 23 -12.21 -24.62 -14.10
C SER A 23 -13.15 -25.41 -15.03
N LYS A 24 -13.78 -26.48 -14.53
CA LYS A 24 -14.80 -27.24 -15.29
C LYS A 24 -16.01 -26.41 -15.65
N GLN A 25 -16.57 -25.66 -14.69
CA GLN A 25 -17.77 -24.85 -14.90
C GLN A 25 -17.55 -23.75 -15.93
N THR A 26 -16.40 -23.07 -15.85
CA THR A 26 -16.08 -21.94 -16.73
C THR A 26 -15.45 -22.35 -18.06
N LYS A 27 -15.05 -23.63 -18.21
CA LYS A 27 -14.27 -24.16 -19.35
C LYS A 27 -12.95 -23.44 -19.59
N ASN A 28 -12.40 -22.80 -18.55
CA ASN A 28 -11.16 -22.04 -18.62
C ASN A 28 -10.03 -22.84 -17.96
N PRO A 29 -9.10 -23.42 -18.74
CA PRO A 29 -8.05 -24.27 -18.18
C PRO A 29 -7.07 -23.50 -17.28
N TRP A 30 -6.84 -22.21 -17.58
CA TRP A 30 -5.92 -21.34 -16.82
C TRP A 30 -6.36 -21.08 -15.36
N VAL A 31 -7.61 -21.39 -15.00
CA VAL A 31 -8.11 -21.25 -13.61
C VAL A 31 -7.47 -22.29 -12.70
N PHE A 32 -7.14 -23.48 -13.23
CA PHE A 32 -6.55 -24.57 -12.49
C PHE A 32 -5.33 -25.11 -13.23
N GLU A 33 -4.14 -24.64 -12.82
CA GLU A 33 -2.85 -25.22 -13.21
C GLU A 33 -2.41 -26.23 -12.12
N PRO A 34 -2.08 -27.49 -12.45
CA PRO A 34 -1.77 -28.51 -11.45
C PRO A 34 -0.61 -28.16 -10.51
N GLU A 35 0.41 -27.47 -11.02
CA GLU A 35 1.57 -27.05 -10.23
C GLU A 35 1.28 -25.79 -9.40
N TYR A 36 0.41 -24.89 -9.91
CA TYR A 36 0.17 -23.56 -9.34
C TYR A 36 -1.30 -23.13 -9.48
N PRO A 37 -2.24 -23.76 -8.76
CA PRO A 37 -3.65 -23.49 -8.98
C PRO A 37 -4.04 -22.08 -8.51
N GLY A 38 -4.90 -21.45 -9.30
CA GLY A 38 -5.33 -20.06 -9.07
C GLY A 38 -4.27 -19.02 -9.41
N LYS A 39 -3.08 -19.43 -9.86
CA LYS A 39 -2.03 -18.53 -10.35
C LYS A 39 -1.91 -18.68 -11.86
N SER A 40 -1.46 -17.60 -12.51
CA SER A 40 -1.26 -17.58 -13.95
C SER A 40 0.11 -17.01 -14.28
N ARG A 41 0.66 -17.44 -15.41
CA ARG A 41 1.93 -16.91 -15.93
C ARG A 41 1.70 -15.51 -16.49
N ILE A 42 2.36 -14.51 -15.93
CA ILE A 42 2.31 -13.12 -16.39
C ILE A 42 3.59 -12.84 -17.19
N PHE A 43 3.51 -11.91 -18.14
CA PHE A 43 4.65 -11.40 -18.90
C PHE A 43 4.95 -9.98 -18.45
N ASP A 44 6.24 -9.64 -18.32
CA ASP A 44 6.65 -8.27 -18.04
C ASP A 44 6.35 -7.39 -19.26
N GLY A 45 5.54 -6.35 -19.07
CA GLY A 45 5.18 -5.41 -20.13
C GLY A 45 6.35 -4.55 -20.64
N ARG A 46 7.50 -4.55 -19.95
CA ARG A 46 8.69 -3.79 -20.39
C ARG A 46 9.60 -4.61 -21.29
N THR A 47 9.82 -5.88 -20.99
CA THR A 47 10.75 -6.76 -21.73
C THR A 47 10.03 -7.73 -22.66
N GLY A 48 8.80 -8.13 -22.33
CA GLY A 48 8.06 -9.21 -22.99
C GLY A 48 8.36 -10.60 -22.43
N ASP A 49 9.31 -10.72 -21.50
CA ASP A 49 9.69 -12.00 -20.91
C ASP A 49 8.67 -12.47 -19.86
N PRO A 50 8.46 -13.78 -19.71
CA PRO A 50 7.64 -14.31 -18.63
C PRO A 50 8.32 -14.12 -17.26
N PHE A 51 7.53 -13.81 -16.23
CA PHE A 51 8.03 -13.86 -14.85
C PHE A 51 8.49 -15.29 -14.49
N GLU A 52 9.49 -15.39 -13.61
CA GLU A 52 10.06 -16.67 -13.16
C GLU A 52 9.03 -17.55 -12.42
N GLN A 53 8.09 -16.92 -11.71
CA GLN A 53 7.05 -17.60 -10.95
C GLN A 53 5.66 -17.13 -11.39
N PRO A 54 4.66 -18.02 -11.41
CA PRO A 54 3.29 -17.62 -11.70
C PRO A 54 2.71 -16.80 -10.54
N VAL A 55 1.84 -15.86 -10.88
CA VAL A 55 1.32 -14.84 -9.96
C VAL A 55 -0.19 -15.03 -9.82
N LEU A 56 -0.72 -14.81 -8.61
CA LEU A 56 -2.16 -14.83 -8.35
C LEU A 56 -2.79 -13.59 -9.01
N ILE A 57 -3.82 -13.82 -9.83
CA ILE A 57 -4.61 -12.76 -10.44
C ILE A 57 -6.06 -12.96 -10.01
N GLY A 58 -6.76 -11.88 -9.74
CA GLY A 58 -8.16 -11.93 -9.34
C GLY A 58 -8.87 -10.60 -9.55
N LYS A 59 -10.18 -10.62 -9.36
CA LYS A 59 -11.02 -9.42 -9.34
C LYS A 59 -11.23 -9.00 -7.90
N SER A 60 -10.37 -8.12 -7.40
CA SER A 60 -10.55 -7.51 -6.09
C SER A 60 -11.46 -6.28 -6.15
N TYR A 61 -12.31 -6.10 -5.16
CA TYR A 61 -13.07 -4.87 -4.98
C TYR A 61 -12.25 -3.88 -4.14
N ILE A 62 -11.80 -2.78 -4.76
CA ILE A 62 -10.96 -1.76 -4.10
C ILE A 62 -11.78 -0.47 -3.94
N LEU A 63 -11.78 0.08 -2.72
CA LEU A 63 -12.43 1.35 -2.40
C LEU A 63 -11.44 2.52 -2.49
N LYS A 64 -11.86 3.62 -3.10
CA LYS A 64 -11.12 4.90 -3.06
C LYS A 64 -11.50 5.66 -1.80
N LEU A 65 -10.52 5.89 -0.91
CA LEU A 65 -10.72 6.70 0.28
C LEU A 65 -10.73 8.20 -0.07
N ILE A 66 -11.40 9.00 0.76
CA ILE A 66 -11.51 10.46 0.54
C ILE A 66 -10.17 11.20 0.70
N HIS A 67 -9.23 10.66 1.49
CA HIS A 67 -7.97 11.32 1.81
C HIS A 67 -6.98 11.35 0.64
N GLN A 68 -7.15 12.30 -0.26
CA GLN A 68 -6.28 12.49 -1.42
C GLN A 68 -5.03 13.32 -1.07
N VAL A 69 -3.95 13.11 -1.82
CA VAL A 69 -2.68 13.85 -1.63
C VAL A 69 -2.89 15.35 -1.84
N ASP A 70 -3.67 15.75 -2.85
CA ASP A 70 -3.97 17.15 -3.15
C ASP A 70 -4.70 17.87 -2.01
N GLU A 71 -5.43 17.13 -1.16
CA GLU A 71 -6.08 17.69 0.03
C GLU A 71 -5.12 17.90 1.21
N LYS A 72 -3.96 17.25 1.17
CA LYS A 72 -2.99 17.22 2.27
C LYS A 72 -1.70 17.95 1.95
N ILE A 73 -1.36 18.10 0.67
CA ILE A 73 -0.15 18.82 0.27
C ILE A 73 -0.25 20.30 0.66
N HIS A 74 0.76 20.78 1.37
CA HIS A 74 0.81 22.12 1.91
C HIS A 74 2.25 22.61 1.96
N GLY A 75 2.47 23.82 1.47
CA GLY A 75 3.77 24.49 1.46
C GLY A 75 3.60 25.99 1.70
N ARG A 76 4.60 26.60 2.32
CA ARG A 76 4.63 28.04 2.67
C ARG A 76 6.02 28.58 2.43
N SER A 77 6.12 29.69 1.70
CA SER A 77 7.33 30.52 1.63
C SER A 77 7.25 31.67 2.64
N THR A 78 6.32 32.59 2.45
CA THR A 78 5.95 33.67 3.38
C THR A 78 4.45 33.62 3.68
N GLY A 79 4.00 34.28 4.75
CA GLY A 79 2.58 34.26 5.12
C GLY A 79 2.31 35.00 6.41
N PRO A 80 1.06 34.97 6.91
CA PRO A 80 0.67 35.69 8.11
C PRO A 80 1.32 35.11 9.38
N TYR A 81 1.41 35.98 10.39
CA TYR A 81 1.98 35.71 11.71
C TYR A 81 0.95 35.96 12.81
N SER A 82 1.11 35.26 13.91
CA SER A 82 0.32 35.48 15.13
C SER A 82 0.66 36.84 15.72
N LEU A 83 -0.35 37.61 16.12
CA LEU A 83 -0.16 38.94 16.73
C LEU A 83 0.63 38.89 18.04
N VAL A 84 0.39 37.86 18.86
CA VAL A 84 1.00 37.75 20.20
C VAL A 84 2.39 37.14 20.14
N THR A 85 2.52 35.97 19.51
CA THR A 85 3.77 35.19 19.53
C THR A 85 4.73 35.53 18.39
N GLN A 86 4.26 36.27 17.37
CA GLN A 86 5.02 36.55 16.15
C GLN A 86 5.55 35.29 15.47
N GLN A 87 4.92 34.14 15.71
CA GLN A 87 5.20 32.89 15.02
C GLN A 87 4.28 32.75 13.79
N PRO A 88 4.73 32.06 12.74
CA PRO A 88 3.86 31.66 11.62
C PRO A 88 2.56 31.05 12.11
N VAL A 89 1.43 31.48 11.56
CA VAL A 89 0.12 30.92 11.95
C VAL A 89 0.02 29.42 11.61
N ARG A 90 -0.91 28.72 12.25
CA ARG A 90 -1.22 27.31 11.97
C ARG A 90 -2.31 27.18 10.90
N GLY A 91 -2.23 26.10 10.12
CA GLY A 91 -3.34 25.58 9.31
C GLY A 91 -3.22 25.91 7.82
N ARG A 92 -3.59 24.94 6.97
CA ARG A 92 -3.50 25.02 5.51
C ARG A 92 -4.21 26.24 4.93
N ALA A 93 -5.44 26.50 5.38
CA ALA A 93 -6.26 27.61 4.92
C ALA A 93 -5.63 28.99 5.15
N LYS A 94 -4.71 29.12 6.11
CA LYS A 94 -4.03 30.37 6.45
C LYS A 94 -2.57 30.40 5.98
N GLN A 95 -2.21 29.54 5.03
CA GLN A 95 -0.82 29.32 4.61
C GLN A 95 0.10 29.11 5.83
N GLY A 96 -0.32 28.22 6.73
CA GLY A 96 0.33 28.05 8.02
C GLY A 96 1.74 27.47 7.92
N GLY A 97 2.57 27.73 8.93
CA GLY A 97 3.88 27.08 9.05
C GLY A 97 3.76 25.63 9.54
N GLN A 98 4.84 24.88 9.39
CA GLN A 98 5.00 23.58 10.06
C GLN A 98 5.54 23.80 11.47
N ARG A 99 5.04 23.02 12.44
CA ARG A 99 5.61 23.04 13.80
C ARG A 99 6.92 22.27 13.78
N ILE A 100 8.00 22.92 14.22
CA ILE A 100 9.21 22.25 14.70
C ILE A 100 9.06 22.15 16.22
N GLY A 101 8.86 20.94 16.73
CA GLY A 101 8.70 20.66 18.14
C GLY A 101 10.02 20.31 18.82
N GLU A 102 9.94 19.98 20.10
CA GLU A 102 11.12 19.66 20.93
C GLU A 102 11.88 18.43 20.40
N MET A 103 11.17 17.40 19.92
CA MET A 103 11.80 16.21 19.35
C MET A 103 12.55 16.51 18.05
N GLU A 104 12.01 17.39 17.21
CA GLU A 104 12.70 17.82 15.99
C GLU A 104 13.93 18.68 16.32
N VAL A 105 13.88 19.49 17.39
CA VAL A 105 15.05 20.22 17.88
C VAL A 105 16.14 19.26 18.38
N TRP A 106 15.79 18.24 19.17
CA TRP A 106 16.74 17.22 19.62
C TRP A 106 17.41 16.48 18.46
N ALA A 107 16.67 16.24 17.37
CA ALA A 107 17.24 15.65 16.18
C ALA A 107 18.35 16.54 15.59
N LEU A 108 18.12 17.86 15.48
CA LEU A 108 19.13 18.81 14.99
C LEU A 108 20.33 18.92 15.94
N GLU A 109 20.09 18.95 17.24
CA GLU A 109 21.13 18.95 18.27
C GLU A 109 22.00 17.69 18.19
N GLY A 110 21.38 16.52 17.98
CA GLY A 110 22.09 15.24 17.83
C GLY A 110 23.01 15.20 16.61
N PHE A 111 22.67 15.91 15.54
CA PHE A 111 23.54 16.10 14.37
C PHE A 111 24.60 17.20 14.56
N GLY A 112 24.59 17.93 15.69
CA GLY A 112 25.50 19.05 15.94
C GLY A 112 25.20 20.30 15.12
N VAL A 113 23.97 20.45 14.62
CA VAL A 113 23.57 21.57 13.77
C VAL A 113 23.27 22.79 14.63
N ALA A 114 24.26 23.68 14.76
CA ALA A 114 24.08 25.00 15.40
C ALA A 114 23.51 26.05 14.42
N HIS A 115 23.81 25.91 13.13
CA HIS A 115 23.34 26.78 12.04
C HIS A 115 22.98 25.96 10.80
N ILE A 116 21.94 26.40 10.10
CA ILE A 116 21.40 25.82 8.85
C ILE A 116 21.49 26.87 7.76
#